data_AF-A0AAX3T0K0-F1
#
_entry.id   AF-A0AAX3T0K0-F1
#
_cell.length_a   1.000
_cell.length_b   1.000
_cell.length_c   1.000
_cell.angle_alpha   90.00
_cell.angle_beta   90.00
_cell.angle_gamma   90.00
#
_symmetry.space_group_name_H-M   'P 1'
#
loop_
_entity.id
_entity.type
_entity.pdbx_description
1 polymer ?
#
loop_
_entity_poly.entity_id
_entity_poly.type
_entity_poly.pdbx_seq_one_letter_code
_entity_poly.pdbx_strand_id
1 'polypeptide(L)'
;MSCKTPLKDDNNNGVGKDIEILNKISQRAINNFSVYARTKNTINSTEYQNKFDKLYTMVNKETESKKLNQMDEYVKNALATLKNGFIAVFNNICNEIYNDYSNYYPDSKPIELVSDSLNYELTFIDMAQLKTILDRPGLEKVETVRLDFHFQFKANFKLLSTTSDYVIQYVITDNPEEMKVVLNGMVQKISRVIVNFFNT
;
A
#
# COMPACT_ATOMS: atom_id res chain seq x y z
N MET A 1 -41.39 36.87 34.97
CA MET A 1 -40.55 36.96 33.76
C MET A 1 -39.17 37.43 34.18
N SER A 2 -38.16 36.58 34.04
CA SER A 2 -36.76 37.01 33.99
C SER A 2 -35.99 35.95 33.20
N CYS A 3 -35.23 36.42 32.21
CA CYS A 3 -34.70 35.68 31.09
C CYS A 3 -33.77 34.54 31.49
N LYS A 4 -33.95 33.37 30.87
CA LYS A 4 -32.89 32.35 30.80
C LYS A 4 -31.71 32.95 30.05
N THR A 5 -30.57 33.04 30.73
CA THR A 5 -29.27 33.33 30.13
C THR A 5 -29.03 32.35 28.98
N PRO A 6 -28.56 32.81 27.79
CA PRO A 6 -28.20 31.90 26.71
C PRO A 6 -27.07 31.00 27.18
N LEU A 7 -27.15 29.72 26.85
CA LEU A 7 -26.04 28.77 27.02
C LEU A 7 -24.81 29.35 26.33
N LYS A 8 -23.71 29.50 27.09
CA LYS A 8 -22.42 29.94 26.57
C LYS A 8 -21.98 29.00 25.44
N ASP A 9 -21.57 29.62 24.34
CA ASP A 9 -20.92 28.99 23.20
C ASP A 9 -19.78 28.04 23.61
N ASP A 10 -19.98 26.75 23.35
CA ASP A 10 -18.97 25.68 23.44
C ASP A 10 -18.31 25.40 22.06
N ASN A 11 -18.36 26.36 21.14
CA ASN A 11 -18.08 26.14 19.72
C ASN A 11 -16.61 25.86 19.36
N ASN A 12 -15.65 26.13 20.25
CA ASN A 12 -14.22 25.92 19.94
C ASN A 12 -13.68 24.54 20.37
N ASN A 13 -14.32 23.88 21.35
CA ASN A 13 -13.89 22.56 21.83
C ASN A 13 -14.45 21.40 20.98
N GLY A 14 -15.56 21.61 20.25
CA GLY A 14 -16.18 20.58 19.41
C GLY A 14 -15.41 20.30 18.13
N VAL A 15 -15.07 21.36 17.38
CA VAL A 15 -14.38 21.22 16.08
C VAL A 15 -12.98 20.63 16.24
N GLY A 16 -12.22 21.05 17.26
CA GLY A 16 -10.89 20.50 17.53
C GLY A 16 -10.92 18.99 17.82
N LYS A 17 -11.90 18.53 18.62
CA LYS A 17 -12.11 17.11 18.88
C LYS A 17 -12.55 16.33 17.64
N ASP A 18 -13.40 16.93 16.81
CA ASP A 18 -13.86 16.30 15.57
C ASP A 18 -12.70 16.11 14.57
N ILE A 19 -11.80 17.10 14.46
CA ILE A 19 -10.56 16.99 13.68
C ILE A 19 -9.64 15.92 14.27
N GLU A 20 -9.50 15.85 15.60
CA GLU A 20 -8.70 14.82 16.25
C GLU A 20 -9.22 13.40 15.94
N ILE A 21 -10.54 13.21 15.97
CA ILE A 21 -11.16 11.91 15.64
C ILE A 21 -10.96 11.59 14.15
N LEU A 22 -11.16 12.54 13.24
CA LEU A 22 -10.88 12.35 11.82
C LEU A 22 -9.42 11.92 11.59
N ASN A 23 -8.47 12.58 12.25
CA ASN A 23 -7.06 12.22 12.17
C ASN A 23 -6.80 10.81 12.70
N LYS A 24 -7.43 10.41 13.81
CA LYS A 24 -7.32 9.04 14.34
C LYS A 24 -7.85 8.00 13.36
N ILE A 25 -8.98 8.26 12.68
CA ILE A 25 -9.55 7.39 11.65
C ILE A 25 -8.57 7.23 10.48
N SER A 26 -8.06 8.34 9.95
CA SER A 26 -7.12 8.34 8.83
C SER A 26 -5.83 7.60 9.18
N GLN A 27 -5.25 7.87 10.35
CA GLN A 27 -4.03 7.19 10.83
C GLN A 27 -4.25 5.70 11.06
N ARG A 28 -5.42 5.31 11.59
CA ARG A 28 -5.75 3.89 11.75
C ARG A 28 -5.80 3.16 10.41
N ALA A 29 -6.39 3.77 9.38
CA ALA A 29 -6.40 3.18 8.04
C ALA A 29 -4.97 3.04 7.49
N ILE A 30 -4.17 4.11 7.54
CA ILE A 30 -2.77 4.13 7.08
C ILE A 30 -1.92 3.08 7.78
N ASN A 31 -2.06 2.94 9.11
CA ASN A 31 -1.31 1.97 9.89
C ASN A 31 -1.65 0.54 9.48
N ASN A 32 -2.94 0.25 9.26
CA ASN A 32 -3.36 -1.08 8.80
C ASN A 32 -2.91 -1.36 7.36
N PHE A 33 -2.97 -0.38 6.45
CA PHE A 33 -2.40 -0.54 5.11
C PHE A 33 -0.89 -0.80 5.17
N SER A 34 -0.17 -0.14 6.08
CA SER A 34 1.27 -0.36 6.29
C SER A 34 1.56 -1.77 6.81
N VAL A 35 0.75 -2.29 7.73
CA VAL A 35 0.85 -3.67 8.23
C VAL A 35 0.58 -4.67 7.11
N TYR A 36 -0.48 -4.44 6.32
CA TYR A 36 -0.79 -5.27 5.17
C TYR A 36 0.34 -5.26 4.13
N ALA A 37 0.85 -4.09 3.77
CA ALA A 37 1.98 -3.95 2.85
C ALA A 37 3.20 -4.72 3.35
N ARG A 38 3.58 -4.62 4.63
CA ARG A 38 4.73 -5.35 5.19
C ARG A 38 4.56 -6.87 5.19
N THR A 39 3.33 -7.36 5.30
CA THR A 39 3.05 -8.81 5.44
C THR A 39 2.72 -9.48 4.12
N LYS A 40 2.33 -8.70 3.11
CA LYS A 40 1.86 -9.19 1.80
C LYS A 40 2.58 -8.55 0.61
N ASN A 41 3.67 -7.81 0.83
CA ASN A 41 4.45 -7.20 -0.25
C ASN A 41 5.11 -8.24 -1.15
N THR A 42 5.57 -9.38 -0.65
CA THR A 42 6.15 -10.42 -1.51
C THR A 42 5.09 -11.39 -1.98
N ILE A 43 4.96 -11.53 -3.30
CA ILE A 43 4.03 -12.44 -3.97
C ILE A 43 4.84 -13.55 -4.62
N ASN A 44 4.57 -14.79 -4.19
CA ASN A 44 5.06 -15.99 -4.84
C ASN A 44 4.21 -16.28 -6.09
N SER A 45 4.68 -15.93 -7.28
CA SER A 45 3.90 -16.10 -8.52
C SER A 45 3.53 -17.55 -8.79
N THR A 46 4.34 -18.50 -8.34
CA THR A 46 4.13 -19.95 -8.55
C THR A 46 2.85 -20.48 -7.89
N GLU A 47 2.37 -19.82 -6.82
CA GLU A 47 1.13 -20.18 -6.12
C GLU A 47 -0.14 -19.79 -6.91
N TYR A 48 0.01 -19.02 -8.00
CA TYR A 48 -1.12 -18.41 -8.72
C TYR A 48 -1.28 -18.92 -10.16
N GLN A 49 -0.85 -20.15 -10.46
CA GLN A 49 -1.10 -20.81 -11.75
C GLN A 49 -0.78 -19.90 -12.95
N ASN A 50 0.41 -19.30 -12.95
CA ASN A 50 0.93 -18.49 -14.05
C ASN A 50 0.20 -17.16 -14.31
N LYS A 51 -0.66 -16.71 -13.38
CA LYS A 51 -1.39 -15.43 -13.51
C LYS A 51 -0.47 -14.21 -13.62
N PHE A 52 0.75 -14.29 -13.13
CA PHE A 52 1.69 -13.17 -13.04
C PHE A 52 2.80 -13.19 -14.11
N ASP A 53 2.98 -14.30 -14.84
CA ASP A 53 4.13 -14.53 -15.72
C ASP A 53 4.30 -13.46 -16.79
N LYS A 54 3.19 -12.93 -17.32
CA LYS A 54 3.24 -11.87 -18.33
C LYS A 54 3.90 -10.60 -17.83
N LEU A 55 3.83 -10.30 -16.52
CA LEU A 55 4.44 -9.10 -15.96
C LEU A 55 5.96 -9.10 -16.15
N TYR A 56 6.64 -10.23 -16.01
CA TYR A 56 8.10 -10.33 -16.16
C TYR A 56 8.59 -9.91 -17.54
N THR A 57 7.75 -10.02 -18.56
CA THR A 57 8.08 -9.69 -19.96
C THR A 57 7.68 -8.26 -20.37
N MET A 58 6.95 -7.53 -19.52
CA MET A 58 6.41 -6.21 -19.86
C MET A 58 7.35 -5.05 -19.57
N VAL A 59 8.41 -5.30 -18.80
CA VAL A 59 9.43 -4.32 -18.41
C VAL A 59 10.81 -4.98 -18.49
N ASN A 60 11.83 -4.20 -18.80
CA ASN A 60 13.22 -4.65 -18.95
C ASN A 60 14.16 -3.44 -18.80
N LYS A 61 15.45 -3.59 -19.10
CA LYS A 61 16.43 -2.49 -19.02
C LYS A 61 16.15 -1.31 -19.96
N GLU A 62 15.45 -1.53 -21.07
CA GLU A 62 15.10 -0.49 -22.03
C GLU A 62 13.75 0.15 -21.70
N THR A 63 12.85 -0.60 -21.09
CA THR A 63 11.54 -0.16 -20.59
C THR A 63 11.43 -0.45 -19.10
N GLU A 64 12.07 0.39 -18.29
CA GLU A 64 12.22 0.14 -16.85
C GLU A 64 10.90 0.24 -16.09
N SER A 65 9.94 1.03 -16.57
CA SER A 65 8.62 1.16 -15.97
C SER A 65 7.49 1.19 -16.99
N LYS A 66 6.34 0.63 -16.62
CA LYS A 66 5.13 0.61 -17.44
C LYS A 66 3.87 0.72 -16.57
N LYS A 67 3.02 1.71 -16.88
CA LYS A 67 1.66 1.76 -16.33
C LYS A 67 0.82 0.63 -16.90
N LEU A 68 0.10 -0.08 -16.04
CA LEU A 68 -0.74 -1.21 -16.42
C LEU A 68 -2.18 -0.77 -16.59
N ASN A 69 -2.80 -1.24 -17.67
CA ASN A 69 -4.23 -1.09 -17.89
C ASN A 69 -4.98 -2.24 -17.21
N GLN A 70 -5.93 -1.93 -16.34
CA GLN A 70 -6.74 -2.93 -15.63
C GLN A 70 -7.60 -3.80 -16.57
N MET A 71 -7.87 -3.31 -17.78
CA MET A 71 -8.66 -3.99 -18.80
C MET A 71 -7.81 -4.81 -19.78
N ASP A 72 -6.48 -4.77 -19.66
CA ASP A 72 -5.60 -5.56 -20.51
C ASP A 72 -5.68 -7.05 -20.11
N GLU A 73 -6.07 -7.88 -21.09
CA GLU A 73 -6.26 -9.32 -20.95
C GLU A 73 -5.02 -10.05 -20.39
N TYR A 74 -3.82 -9.54 -20.64
CA TYR A 74 -2.58 -10.16 -20.16
C TYR A 74 -2.32 -9.94 -18.68
N VAL A 75 -2.94 -8.93 -18.05
CA VAL A 75 -2.68 -8.55 -16.65
C VAL A 75 -3.93 -8.49 -15.79
N LYS A 76 -5.13 -8.47 -16.37
CA LYS A 76 -6.39 -8.33 -15.63
C LYS A 76 -6.54 -9.33 -14.48
N ASN A 77 -6.09 -10.58 -14.67
CA ASN A 77 -6.20 -11.62 -13.65
C ASN A 77 -5.21 -11.41 -12.49
N ALA A 78 -3.99 -10.97 -12.80
CA ALA A 78 -3.00 -10.58 -11.79
C ALA A 78 -3.53 -9.41 -10.96
N LEU A 79 -3.95 -8.33 -11.63
CA LEU A 79 -4.44 -7.11 -10.98
C LEU A 79 -5.71 -7.36 -10.17
N ALA A 80 -6.64 -8.18 -10.68
CA ALA A 80 -7.83 -8.57 -9.92
C ALA A 80 -7.48 -9.36 -8.65
N THR A 81 -6.46 -10.22 -8.70
CA THR A 81 -5.99 -10.97 -7.52
C THR A 81 -5.49 -10.01 -6.43
N LEU A 82 -4.66 -9.03 -6.80
CA LEU A 82 -4.17 -8.01 -5.87
C LEU A 82 -5.30 -7.16 -5.30
N LYS A 83 -6.17 -6.66 -6.19
CA LYS A 83 -7.33 -5.84 -5.82
C LYS A 83 -8.22 -6.56 -4.82
N ASN A 84 -8.57 -7.81 -5.07
CA ASN A 84 -9.46 -8.57 -4.18
C ASN A 84 -8.84 -8.79 -2.80
N GLY A 85 -7.54 -9.09 -2.74
CA GLY A 85 -6.81 -9.21 -1.47
C GLY A 85 -6.81 -7.90 -0.68
N PHE A 86 -6.59 -6.77 -1.35
CA PHE A 86 -6.63 -5.45 -0.73
C PHE A 86 -8.04 -5.05 -0.27
N ILE A 87 -9.07 -5.25 -1.10
CA ILE A 87 -10.46 -4.88 -0.77
C ILE A 87 -10.97 -5.59 0.48
N ALA A 88 -10.59 -6.86 0.67
CA ALA A 88 -10.92 -7.58 1.90
C ALA A 88 -10.35 -6.89 3.16
N VAL A 89 -9.10 -6.45 3.09
CA VAL A 89 -8.44 -5.72 4.18
C VAL A 89 -9.08 -4.34 4.38
N PHE A 90 -9.32 -3.61 3.29
CA PHE A 90 -9.99 -2.30 3.34
C PHE A 90 -11.36 -2.40 4.03
N ASN A 91 -12.18 -3.38 3.65
CA ASN A 91 -13.51 -3.57 4.23
C ASN A 91 -13.43 -3.94 5.72
N ASN A 92 -12.47 -4.77 6.12
CA ASN A 92 -12.28 -5.12 7.53
C ASN A 92 -11.94 -3.87 8.36
N ILE A 93 -11.00 -3.04 7.89
CA ILE A 93 -10.65 -1.78 8.55
C ILE A 93 -11.87 -0.87 8.65
N CYS A 94 -12.62 -0.73 7.56
CA CYS A 94 -13.83 0.09 7.53
C CYS A 94 -14.85 -0.37 8.56
N ASN A 95 -15.09 -1.67 8.67
CA ASN A 95 -16.03 -2.27 9.62
C ASN A 95 -15.59 -2.08 11.07
N GLU A 96 -14.29 -2.25 11.35
CA GLU A 96 -13.77 -2.03 12.70
C GLU A 96 -13.95 -0.57 13.14
N ILE A 97 -13.62 0.39 12.26
CA ILE A 97 -13.79 1.82 12.57
C ILE A 97 -15.28 2.15 12.69
N TYR A 98 -16.12 1.58 11.83
CA TYR A 98 -17.57 1.76 11.90
C TYR A 98 -18.11 1.32 13.26
N ASN A 99 -17.68 0.16 13.77
CA ASN A 99 -18.16 -0.36 15.05
C ASN A 99 -17.82 0.57 16.23
N ASP A 100 -16.62 1.16 16.23
CA ASP A 100 -16.16 2.06 17.30
C ASP A 100 -16.87 3.43 17.31
N TYR A 101 -17.46 3.81 16.18
CA TYR A 101 -18.03 5.15 15.95
C TYR A 101 -19.44 5.07 15.32
N SER A 102 -20.14 3.95 15.50
CA SER A 102 -21.36 3.59 14.75
C SER A 102 -22.44 4.67 14.77
N ASN A 103 -22.61 5.35 15.91
CA ASN A 103 -23.56 6.45 16.08
C ASN A 103 -23.33 7.65 15.12
N TYR A 104 -22.15 7.75 14.50
CA TYR A 104 -21.79 8.82 13.57
C TYR A 104 -21.96 8.42 12.10
N TYR A 105 -22.32 7.17 11.82
CA TYR A 105 -22.37 6.59 10.48
C TYR A 105 -23.70 5.90 10.15
N PRO A 106 -24.87 6.53 10.36
CA PRO A 106 -26.15 5.89 10.02
C PRO A 106 -26.27 5.61 8.51
N ASP A 107 -25.80 6.56 7.67
CA ASP A 107 -25.94 6.52 6.21
C ASP A 107 -24.60 6.78 5.49
N SER A 108 -23.47 6.66 6.18
CA SER A 108 -22.14 6.95 5.63
C SER A 108 -21.10 5.95 6.12
N LYS A 109 -19.91 5.98 5.53
CA LYS A 109 -18.80 5.12 5.94
C LYS A 109 -17.63 5.93 6.51
N PRO A 110 -16.91 5.38 7.51
CA PRO A 110 -15.74 6.05 8.09
C PRO A 110 -14.59 6.19 7.08
N ILE A 111 -14.43 5.22 6.19
CA ILE A 111 -13.47 5.27 5.09
C ILE A 111 -14.08 4.76 3.79
N GLU A 112 -13.67 5.34 2.67
CA GLU A 112 -14.13 4.99 1.33
C GLU A 112 -12.98 5.06 0.32
N LEU A 113 -12.98 4.18 -0.68
CA LEU A 113 -12.06 4.32 -1.81
C LEU A 113 -12.58 5.40 -2.75
N VAL A 114 -11.69 6.27 -3.20
CA VAL A 114 -12.04 7.26 -4.23
C VAL A 114 -12.23 6.52 -5.55
N SER A 115 -13.34 6.81 -6.24
CA SER A 115 -13.67 6.20 -7.53
C SER A 115 -12.55 6.45 -8.54
N ASP A 116 -12.24 5.44 -9.35
CA ASP A 116 -11.22 5.49 -10.41
C ASP A 116 -9.79 5.84 -9.95
N SER A 117 -9.51 5.82 -8.64
CA SER A 117 -8.18 6.13 -8.10
C SER A 117 -7.16 4.99 -8.20
N LEU A 118 -7.64 3.78 -8.45
CA LEU A 118 -6.80 2.58 -8.49
C LEU A 118 -5.90 2.62 -9.73
N ASN A 119 -4.59 2.60 -9.52
CA ASN A 119 -3.64 2.53 -10.61
C ASN A 119 -2.44 1.63 -10.26
N TYR A 120 -1.79 1.12 -11.30
CA TYR A 120 -0.75 0.10 -11.19
C TYR A 120 0.43 0.50 -12.07
N GLU A 121 1.61 0.54 -11.48
CA GLU A 121 2.86 0.79 -12.18
C GLU A 121 3.79 -0.40 -11.97
N LEU A 122 4.23 -1.00 -13.07
CA LEU A 122 5.16 -2.11 -13.06
C LEU A 122 6.56 -1.57 -13.27
N THR A 123 7.53 -2.03 -12.49
CA THR A 123 8.93 -1.61 -12.58
C THR A 123 9.85 -2.82 -12.66
N PHE A 124 10.83 -2.75 -13.56
CA PHE A 124 11.86 -3.73 -13.75
C PHE A 124 12.80 -3.79 -12.54
N ILE A 125 13.22 -5.02 -12.16
CA ILE A 125 14.27 -5.25 -11.18
C ILE A 125 15.42 -5.96 -11.90
N ASP A 126 16.59 -5.31 -11.96
CA ASP A 126 17.76 -5.87 -12.65
C ASP A 126 18.46 -6.93 -11.80
N MET A 127 18.01 -8.17 -11.94
CA MET A 127 18.58 -9.31 -11.21
C MET A 127 20.03 -9.61 -11.60
N ALA A 128 20.44 -9.28 -12.82
CA ALA A 128 21.83 -9.42 -13.24
C ALA A 128 22.72 -8.38 -12.54
N GLN A 129 22.24 -7.15 -12.35
CA GLN A 129 22.98 -6.16 -11.57
C GLN A 129 23.01 -6.53 -10.08
N LEU A 130 21.89 -6.99 -9.51
CA LEU A 130 21.83 -7.43 -8.12
C LEU A 130 22.75 -8.63 -7.85
N LYS A 131 22.87 -9.56 -8.80
CA LYS A 131 23.84 -10.66 -8.76
C LYS A 131 25.27 -10.14 -8.56
N THR A 132 25.69 -9.16 -9.36
CA THR A 132 27.01 -8.54 -9.26
C THR A 132 27.18 -7.75 -7.97
N ILE A 133 26.15 -7.00 -7.57
CA ILE A 133 26.19 -6.24 -6.32
C ILE A 133 26.25 -7.17 -5.12
N LEU A 134 25.67 -8.37 -5.13
CA LEU A 134 25.62 -9.24 -3.96
C LEU A 134 26.61 -10.40 -4.01
N ASP A 135 27.39 -10.53 -5.09
CA ASP A 135 28.30 -11.65 -5.33
C ASP A 135 27.59 -13.01 -5.24
N ARG A 136 26.40 -13.13 -5.85
CA ARG A 136 25.51 -14.30 -5.76
C ARG A 136 25.19 -14.91 -7.13
N PRO A 137 25.97 -15.89 -7.62
CA PRO A 137 25.70 -16.58 -8.87
C PRO A 137 24.34 -17.29 -8.87
N GLY A 138 23.63 -17.25 -10.00
CA GLY A 138 22.33 -17.92 -10.17
C GLY A 138 21.13 -16.99 -9.94
N LEU A 139 21.35 -15.84 -9.29
CA LEU A 139 20.30 -14.85 -9.03
C LEU A 139 19.71 -14.26 -10.31
N GLU A 140 20.48 -14.20 -11.40
CA GLU A 140 20.03 -13.73 -12.71
C GLU A 140 18.93 -14.58 -13.34
N LYS A 141 18.67 -15.78 -12.80
CA LYS A 141 17.62 -16.69 -13.28
C LYS A 141 16.29 -16.51 -12.56
N VAL A 142 16.27 -15.73 -11.47
CA VAL A 142 15.05 -15.45 -10.71
C VAL A 142 14.21 -14.43 -11.48
N GLU A 143 12.96 -14.75 -11.73
CA GLU A 143 12.02 -13.82 -12.34
C GLU A 143 11.43 -12.94 -11.23
N THR A 144 11.53 -11.62 -11.40
CA THR A 144 10.99 -10.68 -10.43
C THR A 144 10.72 -9.31 -11.02
N VAL A 145 9.66 -8.68 -10.54
CA VAL A 145 9.24 -7.31 -10.88
C VAL A 145 8.67 -6.64 -9.64
N ARG A 146 8.78 -5.32 -9.59
CA ARG A 146 8.05 -4.51 -8.61
C ARG A 146 6.75 -4.03 -9.23
N LEU A 147 5.64 -4.13 -8.49
CA LEU A 147 4.36 -3.57 -8.87
C LEU A 147 3.89 -2.62 -7.78
N ASP A 148 3.81 -1.33 -8.13
CA ASP A 148 3.31 -0.28 -7.26
C ASP A 148 1.80 -0.15 -7.48
N PHE A 149 1.02 -0.44 -6.45
CA PHE A 149 -0.43 -0.30 -6.44
C PHE A 149 -0.81 0.98 -5.70
N HIS A 150 -1.25 1.98 -6.45
CA HIS A 150 -1.68 3.26 -5.88
C HIS A 150 -3.20 3.30 -5.77
N PHE A 151 -3.67 3.94 -4.71
CA PHE A 151 -5.07 4.23 -4.50
C PHE A 151 -5.23 5.49 -3.65
N GLN A 152 -6.41 6.09 -3.73
CA GLN A 152 -6.83 7.14 -2.81
C GLN A 152 -7.94 6.62 -1.92
N PHE A 153 -7.88 6.99 -0.65
CA PHE A 153 -8.99 6.77 0.27
C PHE A 153 -9.40 8.07 0.94
N LYS A 154 -10.69 8.19 1.21
CA LYS A 154 -11.30 9.28 1.96
C LYS A 154 -11.61 8.77 3.36
N ALA A 155 -11.19 9.50 4.38
CA ALA A 155 -11.66 9.34 5.75
C ALA A 155 -12.73 10.39 6.04
N ASN A 156 -13.80 9.99 6.73
CA ASN A 156 -14.94 10.84 7.05
C ASN A 156 -15.18 10.85 8.56
N PHE A 157 -15.61 11.98 9.11
CA PHE A 157 -16.18 12.07 10.46
C PHE A 157 -17.15 13.25 10.53
N LYS A 158 -18.45 12.97 10.75
CA LYS A 158 -19.53 13.97 10.64
C LYS A 158 -19.46 14.72 9.29
N LEU A 159 -19.28 16.03 9.32
CA LEU A 159 -19.17 16.89 8.12
C LEU A 159 -17.72 17.06 7.63
N LEU A 160 -16.74 16.51 8.34
CA LEU A 160 -15.33 16.62 8.00
C LEU A 160 -14.88 15.42 7.17
N SER A 161 -14.00 15.67 6.22
CA SER A 161 -13.34 14.62 5.46
C SER A 161 -11.93 14.99 5.07
N THR A 162 -11.07 13.98 4.92
CA THR A 162 -9.73 14.12 4.36
C THR A 162 -9.48 13.01 3.35
N THR A 163 -8.74 13.31 2.29
CA THR A 163 -8.36 12.35 1.26
C THR A 163 -6.85 12.18 1.28
N SER A 164 -6.40 10.93 1.23
CA SER A 164 -5.00 10.56 1.26
C SER A 164 -4.65 9.64 0.11
N ASP A 165 -3.51 9.90 -0.53
CA ASP A 165 -2.85 8.99 -1.46
C ASP A 165 -2.07 7.93 -0.71
N TYR A 166 -2.09 6.70 -1.20
CA TYR A 166 -1.30 5.61 -0.65
C TYR A 166 -0.79 4.68 -1.75
N VAL A 167 0.37 4.07 -1.50
CA VAL A 167 1.02 3.12 -2.41
C VAL A 167 1.40 1.87 -1.66
N ILE A 168 1.01 0.71 -2.18
CA ILE A 168 1.49 -0.58 -1.73
C ILE A 168 2.44 -1.12 -2.80
N GLN A 169 3.68 -1.38 -2.41
CA GLN A 169 4.69 -1.96 -3.30
C GLN A 169 4.69 -3.47 -3.14
N TYR A 170 4.46 -4.17 -4.24
CA TYR A 170 4.56 -5.61 -4.32
C TYR A 170 5.84 -6.01 -5.04
N VAL A 171 6.58 -6.97 -4.49
CA VAL A 171 7.62 -7.72 -5.20
C VAL A 171 6.99 -9.02 -5.65
N ILE A 172 6.80 -9.17 -6.95
CA ILE A 172 6.23 -10.38 -7.56
C ILE A 172 7.40 -11.20 -8.08
N THR A 173 7.54 -12.45 -7.62
CA THR A 173 8.68 -13.30 -7.97
C THR A 173 8.30 -14.78 -8.01
N ASP A 174 9.01 -15.55 -8.83
CA ASP A 174 8.93 -17.00 -8.84
C ASP A 174 9.72 -17.66 -7.69
N ASN A 175 10.63 -16.92 -7.04
CA ASN A 175 11.46 -17.41 -5.95
C ASN A 175 11.54 -16.43 -4.76
N PRO A 176 10.52 -16.46 -3.86
CA PRO A 176 10.47 -15.59 -2.69
C PRO A 176 11.64 -15.75 -1.73
N GLU A 177 12.20 -16.96 -1.61
CA GLU A 177 13.30 -17.23 -0.68
C GLU A 177 14.58 -16.54 -1.15
N GLU A 178 14.90 -16.60 -2.45
CA GLU A 178 16.02 -15.84 -3.01
C GLU A 178 15.80 -14.32 -2.82
N MET A 179 14.58 -13.82 -3.01
CA MET A 179 14.29 -12.40 -2.80
C MET A 179 14.45 -11.94 -1.34
N LYS A 180 14.10 -12.77 -0.35
CA LYS A 180 14.40 -12.47 1.07
C LYS A 180 15.91 -12.34 1.30
N VAL A 181 16.67 -13.21 0.65
CA VAL A 181 18.12 -13.21 0.77
C VAL A 181 18.74 -12.00 0.08
N VAL A 182 18.21 -11.58 -1.08
CA VAL A 182 18.58 -10.32 -1.74
C VAL A 182 18.34 -9.13 -0.82
N LEU A 183 17.15 -9.01 -0.23
CA LEU A 183 16.81 -7.93 0.68
C LEU A 183 17.78 -7.85 1.87
N ASN A 184 18.04 -8.99 2.52
CA ASN A 184 18.99 -9.06 3.63
C ASN A 184 20.42 -8.69 3.20
N GLY A 185 20.86 -9.17 2.03
CA GLY A 185 22.18 -8.84 1.48
C GLY A 185 22.34 -7.34 1.19
N MET A 186 21.31 -6.71 0.63
CA MET A 186 21.29 -5.27 0.35
C MET A 186 21.35 -4.44 1.63
N VAL A 187 20.55 -4.80 2.65
CA VAL A 187 20.60 -4.15 3.97
C VAL A 187 22.01 -4.24 4.57
N GLN A 188 22.65 -5.40 4.50
CA GLN A 188 24.02 -5.57 4.99
C GLN A 188 25.03 -4.70 4.23
N LYS A 189 24.94 -4.62 2.89
CA LYS A 189 25.83 -3.77 2.09
C LYS A 189 25.65 -2.28 2.42
N ILE A 190 24.40 -1.81 2.50
CA ILE A 190 24.11 -0.41 2.89
C ILE A 190 24.62 -0.12 4.30
N SER A 191 24.35 -0.99 5.27
CA SER A 191 24.83 -0.82 6.64
C SER A 191 26.35 -0.71 6.72
N ARG A 192 27.09 -1.52 5.95
CA ARG A 192 28.57 -1.40 5.88
C ARG A 192 29.01 -0.06 5.30
N VAL A 193 28.35 0.41 4.24
CA VAL A 193 28.66 1.72 3.64
C VAL A 193 28.44 2.84 4.64
N ILE A 194 27.31 2.82 5.37
CA ILE A 194 27.01 3.83 6.40
C ILE A 194 28.04 3.79 7.53
N VAL A 195 28.35 2.61 8.07
CA VAL A 195 29.35 2.45 9.14
C VAL A 195 30.72 2.95 8.68
N ASN A 196 31.14 2.61 7.47
CA ASN A 196 32.42 3.09 6.93
C ASN A 196 32.41 4.60 6.76
N PHE A 197 31.32 5.20 6.29
CA PHE A 197 31.19 6.65 6.13
C PHE A 197 31.39 7.42 7.44
N PHE A 198 30.89 6.91 8.57
CA PHE A 198 31.04 7.57 9.88
C PHE A 198 32.33 7.22 10.63
N ASN A 199 33.02 6.14 10.24
CA ASN A 199 34.28 5.71 10.84
C ASN A 199 35.52 6.11 10.01
N THR A 200 35.31 6.84 8.92
CA THR A 200 36.36 7.47 8.10
C THR A 200 36.37 8.97 8.38
#